data_AF-A0A7V8QXT5-F1
#
_entry.id   AF-A0A7V8QXT5-F1
#
_cell.length_a   1.000
_cell.length_b   1.000
_cell.length_c   1.000
_cell.angle_alpha   90.00
_cell.angle_beta   90.00
_cell.angle_gamma   90.00
#
_symmetry.space_group_name_H-M   'P 1'
#
loop_
_entity.id
_entity.type
_entity.pdbx_description
1 polymer ?
#
loop_
_entity_poly.entity_id
_entity_poly.type
_entity_poly.pdbx_seq_one_letter_code
_entity_poly.pdbx_strand_id
1 'polypeptide(L)'
;MSRRIRTAEESARRESAIAKSAMYTLLADSTAPRDPRMRGDHYRRHLVDAHRTIEILQLRITDLEQERDKIKQAREYDLSLCVTRTAAEDARQDAFRLARRKAAILAEWPHGVPTMLSEEIDCIPDPKPKWSK
;
A
#
# COMPACT_ATOMS: atom_id res chain seq x y z
N MET A 1 33.83 -15.89 -23.77
CA MET A 1 32.36 -16.03 -23.85
C MET A 1 31.82 -16.43 -22.48
N SER A 2 31.44 -15.45 -21.65
CA SER A 2 30.98 -15.71 -20.27
C SER A 2 29.61 -16.37 -20.27
N ARG A 3 29.52 -17.62 -19.79
CA ARG A 3 28.23 -18.28 -19.49
C ARG A 3 27.70 -17.63 -18.21
N ARG A 4 26.78 -16.66 -18.33
CA ARG A 4 26.01 -16.19 -17.17
C ARG A 4 25.29 -17.39 -16.55
N ILE A 5 25.63 -17.71 -15.31
CA ILE A 5 24.93 -18.71 -14.50
C ILE A 5 23.50 -18.17 -14.31
N ARG A 6 22.51 -18.82 -14.91
CA ARG A 6 21.10 -18.49 -14.71
C ARG A 6 20.70 -18.88 -13.29
N THR A 7 19.94 -18.04 -12.62
CA THR A 7 19.45 -18.36 -11.28
C THR A 7 18.43 -19.50 -11.34
N ALA A 8 18.28 -20.24 -10.24
CA ALA A 8 17.28 -21.32 -10.15
C ALA A 8 15.86 -20.80 -10.44
N GLU A 9 15.55 -19.58 -10.03
CA GLU A 9 14.28 -18.92 -10.30
C GLU A 9 14.06 -18.62 -11.79
N GLU A 10 15.09 -18.15 -12.51
CA GLU A 10 15.01 -17.92 -13.96
C GLU A 10 14.79 -19.23 -14.72
N SER A 11 15.43 -20.32 -14.28
CA SER A 11 15.21 -21.66 -14.86
C SER A 11 13.78 -22.14 -14.63
N ALA A 12 13.28 -22.05 -13.39
CA ALA A 12 11.93 -22.47 -13.03
C ALA A 12 10.84 -21.68 -13.77
N ARG A 13 11.02 -20.36 -13.96
CA ARG A 13 10.11 -19.53 -14.77
C ARG A 13 10.08 -19.98 -16.24
N ARG A 14 11.25 -20.31 -16.79
CA ARG A 14 11.36 -20.81 -18.17
C ARG A 14 10.68 -22.17 -18.33
N GLU A 15 10.94 -23.10 -17.41
CA GLU A 15 10.30 -24.42 -17.43
C GLU A 15 8.77 -24.31 -17.31
N SER A 16 8.28 -23.45 -16.42
CA SER A 16 6.85 -23.16 -16.31
C SER A 16 6.26 -22.57 -17.60
N ALA A 17 6.97 -21.64 -18.25
CA ALA A 17 6.54 -21.06 -19.52
C ALA A 17 6.48 -22.11 -20.64
N ILE A 18 7.48 -23.00 -20.72
CA ILE A 18 7.50 -24.11 -21.68
C ILE A 18 6.33 -25.06 -21.41
N ALA A 19 6.11 -25.46 -20.15
CA ALA A 19 4.99 -26.33 -19.78
C ALA A 19 3.63 -25.72 -20.13
N LYS A 20 3.44 -24.42 -19.86
CA LYS A 20 2.22 -23.69 -20.25
C LYS A 20 2.04 -23.68 -21.76
N SER A 21 3.09 -23.38 -22.52
CA SER A 21 3.02 -23.37 -23.99
C SER A 21 2.63 -24.74 -24.55
N ALA A 22 3.22 -25.82 -24.02
CA ALA A 22 2.89 -27.19 -24.43
C ALA A 22 1.43 -27.54 -24.10
N MET A 23 0.96 -27.14 -22.92
CA MET A 23 -0.42 -27.36 -22.49
C MET A 23 -1.42 -26.62 -23.39
N TYR A 24 -1.15 -25.36 -23.75
CA TYR A 24 -2.02 -24.58 -24.64
C TYR A 24 -2.08 -25.17 -26.05
N THR A 25 -0.93 -25.61 -26.59
CA THR A 25 -0.90 -26.30 -27.89
C THR A 25 -1.70 -27.59 -27.86
N LEU A 26 -1.55 -28.40 -26.81
CA LEU A 26 -2.29 -29.65 -26.66
C LEU A 26 -3.81 -29.42 -26.58
N LEU A 27 -4.24 -28.37 -25.87
CA LEU A 27 -5.65 -27.98 -25.82
C LEU A 27 -6.17 -27.52 -27.20
N ALA A 28 -5.41 -26.69 -27.91
CA ALA A 28 -5.78 -26.28 -29.26
C ALA A 28 -5.86 -27.46 -30.25
N ASP A 29 -4.95 -28.43 -30.12
CA ASP A 29 -4.91 -29.64 -30.94
C ASP A 29 -6.06 -30.61 -30.62
N SER A 30 -6.48 -30.68 -29.36
CA SER A 30 -7.61 -31.52 -28.92
C SER A 30 -8.95 -31.12 -29.54
N THR A 31 -9.06 -29.88 -30.01
CA THR A 31 -10.24 -29.32 -30.68
C THR A 31 -10.05 -29.17 -32.20
N ALA A 32 -8.90 -29.60 -32.74
CA ALA A 32 -8.59 -29.42 -34.15
C ALA A 32 -9.43 -30.32 -35.06
N PRO A 33 -9.89 -29.81 -36.23
CA PRO A 33 -10.59 -30.62 -37.21
C PRO A 33 -9.77 -31.83 -37.70
N ARG A 34 -10.47 -32.94 -37.95
CA ARG A 34 -9.85 -34.16 -38.53
C ARG A 34 -9.27 -33.89 -39.92
N ASP A 35 -9.97 -33.12 -40.75
CA ASP A 35 -9.50 -32.72 -42.09
C ASP A 35 -8.31 -31.75 -41.98
N PRO A 36 -7.12 -32.12 -42.49
CA PRO A 36 -5.92 -31.28 -42.46
C PRO A 36 -6.10 -29.91 -43.14
N ARG A 37 -6.95 -29.81 -44.16
CA ARG A 37 -7.17 -28.56 -44.91
C ARG A 37 -7.86 -27.49 -44.06
N MET A 38 -8.68 -27.91 -43.10
CA MET A 38 -9.43 -27.02 -42.21
C MET A 38 -8.62 -26.57 -40.98
N ARG A 39 -7.47 -27.20 -40.70
CA ARG A 39 -6.65 -26.87 -39.52
C ARG A 39 -6.05 -25.48 -39.59
N GLY A 40 -5.71 -25.00 -40.79
CA GLY A 40 -5.20 -23.63 -40.96
C GLY A 40 -6.20 -22.57 -40.49
N ASP A 41 -7.48 -22.75 -40.82
CA ASP A 41 -8.56 -21.85 -40.38
C ASP A 41 -8.81 -21.96 -38.88
N HIS A 42 -8.74 -23.18 -38.33
CA HIS A 42 -8.88 -23.44 -36.89
C HIS A 42 -7.89 -22.66 -36.04
N TYR A 43 -6.58 -22.79 -36.30
CA TYR A 43 -5.58 -22.08 -35.50
C TYR A 43 -5.64 -20.56 -35.71
N ARG A 44 -5.98 -20.08 -36.92
CA ARG A 44 -6.19 -18.65 -37.16
C ARG A 44 -7.32 -18.09 -36.31
N ARG A 45 -8.43 -18.82 -36.13
CA ARG A 45 -9.53 -18.42 -35.22
C ARG A 45 -9.08 -18.36 -33.77
N HIS A 46 -8.40 -19.40 -33.28
CA HIS A 46 -7.87 -19.41 -31.91
C HIS A 46 -6.92 -18.24 -31.62
N LEU A 47 -6.06 -17.88 -32.59
CA LEU A 47 -5.18 -16.72 -32.45
C LEU A 47 -5.96 -15.41 -32.37
N VAL A 48 -6.98 -15.23 -33.22
CA VAL A 48 -7.86 -14.05 -33.17
C VAL A 48 -8.60 -13.94 -31.83
N ASP A 49 -9.14 -15.05 -31.33
CA ASP A 49 -9.83 -15.09 -30.04
C ASP A 49 -8.88 -14.79 -28.86
N ALA A 50 -7.65 -15.32 -28.92
CA ALA A 50 -6.62 -15.01 -27.94
C ALA A 50 -6.26 -13.52 -27.96
N HIS A 51 -6.07 -12.92 -29.14
CA HIS A 51 -5.80 -11.49 -29.27
C HIS A 51 -6.93 -10.62 -28.72
N ARG A 52 -8.18 -10.96 -29.04
CA ARG A 52 -9.36 -10.27 -28.49
C ARG A 52 -9.39 -10.34 -26.96
N THR A 53 -9.09 -11.50 -26.40
CA THR A 53 -9.05 -11.69 -24.94
C THR A 53 -7.93 -10.87 -24.31
N ILE A 54 -6.75 -10.85 -24.95
CA ILE A 54 -5.60 -10.03 -24.50
C ILE A 54 -5.97 -8.54 -24.49
N GLU A 55 -6.61 -8.03 -25.53
CA GLU A 55 -7.05 -6.63 -25.59
C GLU A 55 -8.03 -6.29 -24.46
N ILE A 56 -9.02 -7.14 -24.21
CA ILE A 56 -9.97 -6.97 -23.09
C ILE A 56 -9.24 -6.92 -21.75
N LEU A 57 -8.29 -7.83 -21.54
CA LEU A 57 -7.51 -7.87 -20.29
C LEU A 57 -6.61 -6.65 -20.16
N GLN A 58 -5.99 -6.18 -21.24
CA GLN A 58 -5.15 -4.96 -21.23
C GLN A 58 -5.98 -3.74 -20.84
N LEU A 59 -7.16 -3.56 -21.44
CA LEU A 59 -8.07 -2.48 -21.06
C LEU A 59 -8.46 -2.58 -19.58
N ARG A 60 -8.80 -3.77 -19.10
CA ARG A 60 -9.18 -3.98 -17.70
C ARG A 60 -8.03 -3.67 -16.73
N ILE A 61 -6.79 -4.01 -17.09
CA ILE A 61 -5.61 -3.65 -16.31
C ILE A 61 -5.46 -2.14 -16.24
N THR A 62 -5.59 -1.44 -17.38
CA THR A 62 -5.53 0.03 -17.42
C THR A 62 -6.61 0.67 -16.54
N ASP A 63 -7.85 0.19 -16.59
CA ASP A 63 -8.93 0.69 -15.74
C ASP A 63 -8.61 0.49 -14.25
N LEU A 64 -8.13 -0.70 -13.87
CA LEU A 64 -7.77 -1.01 -12.48
C LEU A 64 -6.59 -0.18 -11.98
N GLU A 65 -5.61 0.10 -12.83
CA GLU A 65 -4.49 0.99 -12.50
C GLU A 65 -4.96 2.41 -12.26
N GLN A 66 -5.87 2.93 -13.11
CA GLN A 66 -6.47 4.25 -12.92
C GLN A 66 -7.31 4.33 -11.63
N GLU A 67 -8.12 3.31 -11.34
CA GLU A 67 -8.90 3.23 -10.10
C GLU A 67 -7.99 3.22 -8.86
N ARG A 68 -6.93 2.40 -8.88
CA ARG A 68 -5.92 2.36 -7.83
C ARG A 68 -5.29 3.73 -7.60
N ASP A 69 -4.91 4.44 -8.66
CA ASP A 69 -4.22 5.72 -8.55
C ASP A 69 -5.16 6.81 -8.03
N LYS A 70 -6.44 6.81 -8.43
CA LYS A 70 -7.46 7.69 -7.84
C LYS A 70 -7.63 7.44 -6.34
N ILE A 71 -7.68 6.18 -5.90
CA ILE A 71 -7.81 5.83 -4.48
C ILE A 71 -6.57 6.29 -3.69
N LYS A 72 -5.37 6.12 -4.25
CA LYS A 72 -4.14 6.59 -3.62
C LYS A 72 -4.15 8.11 -3.45
N GLN A 73 -4.49 8.85 -4.49
CA GLN A 73 -4.57 10.31 -4.44
C GLN A 73 -5.62 10.80 -3.42
N ALA A 74 -6.80 10.17 -3.40
CA ALA A 74 -7.84 10.50 -2.41
C ALA A 74 -7.33 10.26 -0.98
N ARG A 75 -6.68 9.12 -0.72
CA ARG A 75 -6.11 8.82 0.58
C ARG A 75 -5.02 9.81 0.99
N GLU A 76 -4.13 10.18 0.06
CA GLU A 76 -3.08 11.17 0.32
C GLU A 76 -3.67 12.54 0.67
N TYR A 77 -4.71 12.95 -0.06
CA TYR A 77 -5.44 14.18 0.23
C TYR A 77 -6.12 14.13 1.60
N ASP A 78 -6.84 13.06 1.92
CA ASP A 78 -7.50 12.90 3.23
C ASP A 78 -6.49 12.93 4.38
N LEU A 79 -5.33 12.28 4.21
CA LEU A 79 -4.24 12.33 5.18
C LEU A 79 -3.65 13.74 5.32
N SER A 80 -3.60 14.52 4.23
CA SER A 80 -3.10 15.91 4.27
C SER A 80 -4.01 16.85 5.06
N LEU A 81 -5.32 16.57 5.09
CA LEU A 81 -6.30 17.36 5.85
C LEU A 81 -6.35 16.99 7.33
N CYS A 82 -5.86 15.81 7.71
CA CYS A 82 -5.96 15.30 9.06
C CYS A 82 -4.68 15.58 9.88
N VAL A 83 -4.86 15.99 11.13
CA VAL A 83 -3.76 15.96 12.11
C VAL A 83 -3.47 14.50 12.46
N THR A 84 -2.21 14.09 12.41
CA THR A 84 -1.84 12.72 12.80
C THR A 84 -2.13 12.51 14.29
N ARG A 85 -2.49 11.28 14.67
CA ARG A 85 -2.77 10.93 16.08
C ARG A 85 -1.61 11.31 17.01
N THR A 86 -0.37 11.18 16.52
CA THR A 86 0.83 11.60 17.24
C THR A 86 0.86 13.10 17.48
N ALA A 87 0.71 13.91 16.42
CA ALA A 87 0.71 15.37 16.55
C ALA A 87 -0.42 15.88 17.45
N ALA A 88 -1.60 15.25 17.39
CA ALA A 88 -2.72 15.57 18.26
C ALA A 88 -2.44 15.20 19.74
N GLU A 89 -1.76 14.08 19.99
CA GLU A 89 -1.35 13.67 21.34
C GLU A 89 -0.26 14.60 21.90
N ASP A 90 0.74 14.95 21.09
CA ASP A 90 1.82 15.86 21.47
C ASP A 90 1.25 17.23 21.86
N ALA A 91 0.36 17.78 21.03
CA ALA A 91 -0.31 19.06 21.30
C ALA A 91 -1.14 19.02 22.60
N ARG A 92 -1.78 17.87 22.91
CA ARG A 92 -2.53 17.70 24.17
C ARG A 92 -1.60 17.69 25.38
N GLN A 93 -0.46 16.99 25.31
CA GLN A 93 0.51 16.96 26.40
C GLN A 93 1.15 18.34 26.60
N ASP A 94 1.51 19.03 25.52
CA ASP A 94 2.10 20.37 25.60
C ASP A 94 1.11 21.40 26.16
N ALA A 95 -0.17 21.32 25.79
CA ALA A 95 -1.21 22.15 26.39
C ALA A 95 -1.32 21.93 27.91
N PHE A 96 -1.23 20.68 28.36
CA PHE A 96 -1.22 20.36 29.79
C PHE A 96 0.02 20.93 30.49
N ARG A 97 1.22 20.72 29.92
CA ARG A 97 2.47 21.26 30.48
C ARG A 97 2.45 22.77 30.58
N LEU A 98 1.93 23.46 29.56
CA LEU A 98 1.77 24.91 29.56
C LEU A 98 0.80 25.37 30.65
N ALA A 99 -0.35 24.71 30.78
CA ALA A 99 -1.34 25.01 31.82
C ALA A 99 -0.77 24.80 33.22
N ARG A 100 -0.06 23.68 33.44
CA ARG A 100 0.61 23.35 34.70
C ARG A 100 1.61 24.43 35.11
N ARG A 101 2.52 24.82 34.20
CA ARG A 101 3.51 25.88 34.46
C ARG A 101 2.84 27.23 34.76
N LYS A 102 1.80 27.59 34.00
CA LYS A 102 1.05 28.84 34.26
C LYS A 102 0.35 28.80 35.63
N ALA A 103 -0.20 27.66 36.03
CA ALA A 103 -0.82 27.48 37.33
C ALA A 103 0.22 27.57 38.48
N ALA A 104 1.41 27.00 38.31
CA ALA A 104 2.50 27.13 39.27
C ALA A 104 2.90 28.59 39.47
N ILE A 105 3.15 29.33 38.37
CA ILE A 105 3.47 30.77 38.41
C ILE A 105 2.38 31.59 39.09
N LEU A 106 1.10 31.25 38.89
CA LEU A 106 -0.02 31.93 39.55
C LEU A 106 -0.09 31.65 41.06
N ALA A 107 0.46 30.52 41.52
CA ALA A 107 0.52 30.13 42.92
C ALA A 107 1.78 30.65 43.65
N GLU A 108 2.72 31.26 42.94
CA GLU A 108 3.90 31.91 43.51
C GLU A 108 3.52 33.17 44.28
N TRP A 109 4.05 33.33 45.49
CA TRP A 109 3.81 34.49 46.34
C TRP A 109 5.00 34.80 47.26
N PRO A 110 5.54 36.03 47.26
CA PRO A 110 5.33 37.10 46.27
C PRO A 110 5.64 36.66 44.84
N HIS A 111 5.21 37.42 43.83
CA HIS A 111 5.35 37.01 42.43
C HIS A 111 6.81 36.66 42.07
N GLY A 112 7.06 35.48 41.52
CA GLY A 112 8.41 34.97 41.26
C GLY A 112 9.05 34.17 42.40
N VAL A 113 8.34 33.98 43.53
CA VAL A 113 8.81 33.18 44.68
C VAL A 113 7.99 31.89 44.78
N PRO A 114 8.62 30.71 44.59
CA PRO A 114 7.96 29.42 44.76
C PRO A 114 7.34 29.26 46.15
N THR A 115 6.12 28.76 46.18
CA THR A 115 5.41 28.32 47.39
C THR A 115 5.30 26.80 47.39
N MET A 116 4.95 26.22 48.54
CA MET A 116 4.64 24.78 48.62
C MET A 116 3.58 24.38 47.59
N LEU A 117 2.58 25.24 47.36
CA LEU A 117 1.53 25.00 46.38
C LEU A 117 2.05 25.04 44.94
N SER A 118 2.91 26.00 44.59
CA SER A 118 3.47 26.04 43.23
C SER A 118 4.36 24.83 42.94
N GLU A 119 5.14 24.37 43.94
CA GLU A 119 5.96 23.16 43.83
C GLU A 119 5.11 21.90 43.67
N GLU A 120 4.02 21.78 44.43
CA GLU A 120 3.07 20.67 44.29
C GLU A 120 2.44 20.65 42.89
N ILE A 121 2.09 21.80 42.33
CA ILE A 121 1.53 21.92 40.97
C ILE A 121 2.56 21.48 39.92
N ASP A 122 3.82 21.88 40.06
CA ASP A 122 4.89 21.49 39.13
C ASP A 122 5.21 19.99 39.19
N CYS A 123 4.97 19.36 40.34
CA CYS A 123 5.14 17.92 40.53
C CYS A 123 3.97 17.07 39.96
N ILE A 124 2.88 17.69 39.50
CA ILE A 124 1.76 16.94 38.90
C ILE A 124 2.27 16.19 37.66
N PRO A 125 2.11 14.85 37.60
CA PRO A 125 2.59 14.07 36.47
C PRO A 125 1.83 14.40 35.18
N ASP A 126 2.52 14.28 34.05
CA ASP A 126 1.90 14.44 32.74
C ASP A 126 0.77 13.41 32.56
N PRO A 127 -0.34 13.79 31.88
CA PRO A 127 -1.45 12.89 31.64
C PRO A 127 -0.98 11.73 30.76
N LYS A 128 -1.49 10.52 31.06
CA LYS A 128 -1.21 9.34 30.25
C LYS A 128 -1.61 9.58 28.78
N PRO A 129 -0.82 9.05 27.82
CA PRO A 129 -1.19 9.11 26.43
C PRO A 129 -2.56 8.47 26.21
N LYS A 130 -3.42 9.11 25.40
CA LYS A 130 -4.78 8.61 25.13
C LYS A 130 -4.82 7.77 23.87
N TRP A 131 -4.02 8.14 22.86
CA TRP A 131 -4.08 7.54 21.54
C TRP A 131 -2.82 6.76 21.13
N SER A 132 -1.68 7.00 21.77
CA SER A 132 -0.49 6.16 21.67
C SER A 132 -0.51 5.08 22.76
N LYS A 133 -0.10 3.86 22.40
CA LYS A 133 0.13 2.75 23.34
C LYS A 133 1.59 2.70 23.72
#